data_AF-I4MV65-F1
#
_entry.id   AF-I4MV65-F1
#
_cell.length_a   1.000
_cell.length_b   1.000
_cell.length_c   1.000
_cell.angle_alpha   90.00
_cell.angle_beta   90.00
_cell.angle_gamma   90.00
#
_symmetry.space_group_name_H-M   'P 1'
#
loop_
_entity.id
_entity.type
_entity.pdbx_description
1 polymer ?
#
loop_
_entity_poly.entity_id
_entity_poly.type
_entity_poly.pdbx_seq_one_letter_code
_entity_poly.pdbx_strand_id
1 'polypeptide(L)'
;MSDPTLMNFPKLKPYLVLAAVLTLGWLSYCLYSADIPHVPDIPLNEIGEQMKFGTFMILSGTLMAFMAHSAGKALAAETRADEAKLRDLGESIREADRLKVKQFDLEIRGAGLAIDANQQSTIWKKIKNTNNNFISIHSRDPEKYHESLQNRQNLAAINTRAAFRHSARDGVAYWPIPTFALGPPARPDNQSRAARLILSGRNAATLGVTLFVCEKADNTLYAQGMIQELFNFMEKNKEVPQALIVSRDGDVARNLSRPRGTPGLTNGKVVPTVFETVTGLLVSRSQPFHYLRSTALNEPENNQDKNSRLGKLWSFYWEQTRNYDTAYEAELVASGIEKPHAISSGTP
;
A
#
# COMPACT_ATOMS: atom_id res chain seq x y z
N MET A 1 -14.04 -10.25 -20.35
CA MET A 1 -15.13 -11.25 -20.33
C MET A 1 -16.38 -10.49 -20.74
N SER A 2 -16.93 -10.86 -21.89
CA SER A 2 -17.86 -10.12 -22.74
C SER A 2 -19.12 -9.64 -22.03
N ASP A 3 -19.36 -8.33 -22.04
CA ASP A 3 -20.72 -7.78 -21.88
C ASP A 3 -21.17 -7.30 -23.27
N PRO A 4 -21.83 -8.16 -24.08
CA PRO A 4 -22.50 -7.66 -25.25
C PRO A 4 -23.65 -6.83 -24.70
N THR A 5 -23.78 -5.57 -25.14
CA THR A 5 -24.98 -4.76 -24.98
C THR A 5 -26.19 -5.56 -25.47
N LEU A 6 -26.76 -6.37 -24.58
CA LEU A 6 -28.01 -7.08 -24.77
C LEU A 6 -29.04 -5.98 -24.81
N MET A 7 -29.31 -5.51 -26.03
CA MET A 7 -30.32 -4.53 -26.34
C MET A 7 -31.58 -4.92 -25.54
N ASN A 8 -31.91 -4.15 -24.51
CA ASN A 8 -32.96 -4.50 -23.56
C ASN A 8 -34.31 -4.26 -24.22
N PHE A 9 -34.70 -5.19 -25.09
CA PHE A 9 -35.92 -5.11 -25.85
C PHE A 9 -37.12 -4.99 -24.90
N PRO A 10 -38.15 -4.18 -25.25
CA PRO A 10 -39.40 -4.22 -24.53
C PRO A 10 -39.99 -5.63 -24.60
N LYS A 11 -40.78 -6.02 -23.58
CA LYS A 11 -41.41 -7.34 -23.58
C LYS A 11 -42.26 -7.49 -24.84
N LEU A 12 -42.04 -8.56 -25.60
CA LEU A 12 -42.72 -8.79 -26.89
C LEU A 12 -44.20 -9.14 -26.73
N LYS A 13 -44.56 -9.85 -25.64
CA LYS A 13 -45.94 -10.32 -25.35
C LYS A 13 -47.03 -9.25 -25.52
N PRO A 14 -46.95 -8.04 -24.93
CA PRO A 14 -48.00 -7.02 -25.09
C PRO A 14 -48.21 -6.58 -26.54
N TYR A 15 -47.15 -6.53 -27.36
CA TYR A 15 -47.26 -6.17 -28.78
C TYR A 15 -47.93 -7.27 -29.59
N LEU A 16 -47.62 -8.54 -29.29
CA LEU A 16 -48.29 -9.69 -29.91
C LEU A 16 -49.78 -9.77 -29.53
N VAL A 17 -50.10 -9.51 -28.25
CA VAL A 17 -51.50 -9.46 -27.79
C VAL A 17 -52.25 -8.32 -28.47
N LEU A 18 -51.66 -7.12 -28.56
CA LEU A 18 -52.27 -5.99 -29.24
C LEU A 18 -52.50 -6.30 -30.74
N ALA A 19 -51.50 -6.85 -31.42
CA ALA A 19 -51.63 -7.25 -32.82
C ALA A 19 -52.73 -8.30 -33.01
N ALA A 20 -52.81 -9.30 -32.13
CA ALA A 20 -53.84 -10.33 -32.17
C ALA A 20 -55.25 -9.76 -31.97
N VAL A 21 -55.44 -8.89 -30.97
CA VAL A 21 -56.74 -8.26 -30.69
C VAL A 21 -57.17 -7.37 -31.86
N LEU A 22 -56.27 -6.54 -32.39
CA LEU A 22 -56.58 -5.65 -33.52
C LEU A 22 -56.89 -6.45 -34.79
N THR A 23 -56.15 -7.53 -35.05
CA THR A 23 -56.37 -8.40 -36.21
C THR A 23 -57.71 -9.13 -36.10
N LEU A 24 -58.05 -9.68 -34.92
CA LEU A 24 -59.34 -10.30 -34.67
C LEU A 24 -60.50 -9.31 -34.84
N GLY A 25 -60.36 -8.10 -34.31
CA GLY A 25 -61.34 -7.02 -34.50
C GLY A 25 -61.51 -6.65 -35.97
N TRP A 26 -60.41 -6.52 -36.72
CA TRP A 26 -60.42 -6.21 -38.14
C TRP A 26 -61.09 -7.30 -38.98
N LEU A 27 -60.72 -8.56 -38.77
CA LEU A 27 -61.33 -9.69 -39.49
C LEU A 27 -62.81 -9.83 -39.16
N SER A 28 -63.19 -9.65 -37.88
CA SER A 28 -64.60 -9.67 -37.46
C SER A 28 -65.39 -8.54 -38.12
N TYR A 29 -64.80 -7.34 -38.23
CA TYR A 29 -65.39 -6.22 -38.95
C TYR A 29 -65.57 -6.51 -40.43
N CYS A 30 -64.56 -7.05 -41.11
CA CYS A 30 -64.66 -7.42 -42.53
C CYS A 30 -65.73 -8.49 -42.79
N LEU A 31 -65.83 -9.50 -41.92
CA LEU A 31 -66.88 -10.54 -42.01
C LEU A 31 -68.27 -9.96 -41.75
N TYR A 32 -68.42 -9.13 -40.72
CA TYR A 32 -69.69 -8.44 -40.45
C TYR A 32 -70.11 -7.56 -41.62
N SER A 33 -69.18 -6.81 -42.23
CA SER A 33 -69.47 -5.97 -43.39
C SER A 33 -69.86 -6.78 -44.64
N ALA A 34 -69.45 -8.04 -44.75
CA ALA A 34 -69.82 -8.93 -45.85
C ALA A 34 -71.26 -9.48 -45.73
N ASP A 35 -71.81 -9.55 -44.51
CA ASP A 35 -73.16 -10.06 -44.21
C ASP A 35 -74.26 -8.98 -44.27
N ILE A 36 -73.92 -7.70 -44.44
CA ILE A 36 -74.91 -6.61 -44.53
C ILE A 36 -75.60 -6.68 -45.91
N PRO A 37 -76.91 -6.99 -46.00
CA PRO A 37 -77.54 -7.34 -47.27
C PRO A 37 -78.03 -6.11 -48.03
N HIS A 38 -77.20 -5.11 -48.30
CA HIS A 38 -77.52 -4.02 -49.23
C HIS A 38 -76.27 -3.66 -50.05
N VAL A 39 -76.15 -4.26 -51.25
CA VAL A 39 -75.51 -3.79 -52.50
C VAL A 39 -75.11 -5.04 -53.34
N PRO A 40 -75.26 -5.07 -54.69
CA PRO A 40 -75.10 -6.28 -55.50
C PRO A 40 -73.63 -6.74 -55.59
N ASP A 41 -73.42 -8.06 -55.51
CA ASP A 41 -72.22 -8.84 -55.87
C ASP A 41 -70.86 -8.11 -55.79
N ILE A 42 -70.38 -7.83 -54.57
CA ILE A 42 -68.94 -7.58 -54.37
C ILE A 42 -68.22 -8.93 -54.51
N PRO A 43 -67.28 -9.09 -55.47
CA PRO A 43 -66.62 -10.37 -55.66
C PRO A 43 -65.79 -10.74 -54.42
N LEU A 44 -65.92 -11.98 -53.94
CA LEU A 44 -65.21 -12.53 -52.76
C LEU A 44 -63.68 -12.25 -52.77
N ASN A 45 -63.12 -12.09 -53.97
CA ASN A 45 -61.76 -11.62 -54.23
C ASN A 45 -61.42 -10.30 -53.50
N GLU A 46 -62.23 -9.24 -53.69
CA GLU A 46 -61.93 -7.89 -53.20
C GLU A 46 -61.98 -7.81 -51.67
N ILE A 47 -62.93 -8.52 -51.05
CA ILE A 47 -63.00 -8.65 -49.59
C ILE A 47 -61.75 -9.35 -49.05
N GLY A 48 -61.27 -10.39 -49.76
CA GLY A 48 -60.04 -11.10 -49.43
C GLY A 48 -58.79 -10.23 -49.53
N GLU A 49 -58.69 -9.36 -50.54
CA GLU A 49 -57.58 -8.39 -50.66
C GLU A 49 -57.62 -7.33 -49.56
N GLN A 50 -58.80 -6.80 -49.23
CA GLN A 50 -58.97 -5.82 -48.16
C GLN A 50 -58.62 -6.41 -46.79
N MET A 51 -59.01 -7.65 -46.51
CA MET A 51 -58.63 -8.37 -45.30
C MET A 51 -57.11 -8.52 -45.18
N LYS A 52 -56.44 -8.92 -46.27
CA LYS A 52 -54.96 -9.06 -46.31
C LYS A 52 -54.26 -7.73 -46.09
N PHE A 53 -54.71 -6.68 -46.77
CA PHE A 53 -54.12 -5.36 -46.67
C PHE A 53 -54.25 -4.78 -45.24
N GLY A 54 -55.44 -4.83 -44.64
CA GLY A 54 -55.63 -4.34 -43.27
C GLY A 54 -54.83 -5.14 -42.23
N THR A 55 -54.74 -6.47 -42.38
CA THR A 55 -53.90 -7.31 -41.52
C THR A 55 -52.42 -6.95 -41.66
N PHE A 56 -51.94 -6.73 -42.89
CA PHE A 56 -50.57 -6.28 -43.14
C PHE A 56 -50.28 -4.94 -42.46
N MET A 57 -51.21 -3.97 -42.53
CA MET A 57 -51.04 -2.67 -41.89
C MET A 57 -50.97 -2.76 -40.36
N ILE A 58 -51.80 -3.60 -39.74
CA ILE A 58 -51.78 -3.83 -38.28
C ILE A 58 -50.47 -4.46 -37.83
N LEU A 59 -50.00 -5.50 -38.53
CA LEU A 59 -48.74 -6.17 -38.22
C LEU A 59 -47.53 -5.23 -38.43
N SER A 60 -47.51 -4.49 -39.53
CA SER A 60 -46.46 -3.51 -39.81
C SER A 60 -46.44 -2.37 -38.77
N GLY A 61 -47.61 -1.84 -38.40
CA GLY A 61 -47.72 -0.77 -37.41
C GLY A 61 -47.28 -1.20 -36.02
N THR A 62 -47.66 -2.40 -35.59
CA THR A 62 -47.24 -2.95 -34.28
C THR A 62 -45.75 -3.28 -34.25
N LEU A 63 -45.18 -3.79 -35.35
CA LEU A 63 -43.74 -3.99 -35.49
C LEU A 63 -42.98 -2.66 -35.43
N MET A 64 -43.46 -1.62 -36.12
CA MET A 64 -42.83 -0.29 -36.10
C MET A 64 -42.85 0.33 -34.70
N ALA A 65 -43.96 0.18 -33.96
CA ALA A 65 -44.06 0.65 -32.57
C ALA A 65 -43.12 -0.12 -31.63
N PHE A 66 -42.94 -1.43 -31.83
CA PHE A 66 -41.98 -2.23 -31.07
C PHE A 66 -40.54 -1.78 -31.36
N MET A 67 -40.19 -1.53 -32.62
CA MET A 67 -38.87 -1.06 -33.03
C MET A 67 -38.56 0.34 -32.49
N ALA A 68 -39.53 1.27 -32.55
CA ALA A 68 -39.38 2.61 -32.00
C ALA A 68 -39.15 2.61 -30.48
N HIS A 69 -39.90 1.79 -29.73
CA HIS A 69 -39.69 1.65 -28.28
C HIS A 69 -38.33 1.00 -27.97
N SER A 70 -37.91 0.02 -28.78
CA SER A 70 -36.58 -0.61 -28.63
C SER A 70 -35.44 0.39 -28.83
N ALA A 71 -35.52 1.21 -29.89
CA ALA A 71 -34.55 2.26 -30.14
C ALA A 71 -34.52 3.30 -29.01
N GLY A 72 -35.70 3.74 -28.52
CA GLY A 72 -35.78 4.69 -27.40
C GLY A 72 -35.15 4.16 -26.11
N LYS A 73 -35.29 2.86 -25.81
CA LYS A 73 -34.61 2.23 -24.67
C LYS A 73 -33.10 2.16 -24.82
N ALA A 74 -32.60 1.90 -26.03
CA ALA A 74 -31.17 1.87 -26.31
C ALA A 74 -30.53 3.25 -26.09
N LEU A 75 -31.15 4.31 -26.64
CA LEU A 75 -30.73 5.70 -26.43
C LEU A 75 -30.76 6.11 -24.95
N ALA A 76 -31.80 5.70 -24.21
CA ALA A 76 -31.90 5.97 -22.76
C ALA A 76 -30.87 5.18 -21.93
N ALA A 77 -30.42 4.01 -22.41
CA ALA A 77 -29.38 3.24 -21.75
C ALA A 77 -27.98 3.84 -21.98
N GLU A 78 -27.71 4.30 -23.20
CA GLU A 78 -26.46 4.98 -23.58
C GLU A 78 -26.27 6.27 -22.79
N THR A 79 -27.30 7.12 -22.76
CA THR A 79 -27.29 8.36 -21.94
C THR A 79 -27.07 8.11 -20.46
N ARG A 80 -27.68 7.07 -19.87
CA ARG A 80 -27.42 6.70 -18.47
C ARG A 80 -26.01 6.17 -18.25
N ALA A 81 -25.45 5.44 -19.20
CA ALA A 81 -24.08 4.95 -19.13
C ALA A 81 -23.07 6.12 -19.19
N ASP A 82 -23.32 7.10 -20.05
CA ASP A 82 -22.53 8.32 -20.14
C ASP A 82 -22.65 9.18 -18.86
N GLU A 83 -23.85 9.35 -18.32
CA GLU A 83 -24.07 10.02 -17.04
C GLU A 83 -23.37 9.31 -15.87
N ALA A 84 -23.41 7.97 -15.84
CA ALA A 84 -22.71 7.18 -14.83
C ALA A 84 -21.19 7.34 -14.94
N LYS A 85 -20.65 7.33 -16.16
CA LYS A 85 -19.23 7.54 -16.42
C LYS A 85 -18.76 8.95 -16.07
N LEU A 86 -19.59 9.97 -16.35
CA LEU A 86 -19.33 11.35 -15.95
C LEU A 86 -19.39 11.53 -14.43
N ARG A 87 -20.30 10.83 -13.74
CA ARG A 87 -20.36 10.83 -12.27
C ARG A 87 -19.14 10.15 -11.65
N ASP A 88 -18.72 9.00 -12.16
CA ASP A 88 -17.51 8.28 -11.72
C ASP A 88 -16.24 9.12 -11.94
N LEU A 89 -16.15 9.79 -13.09
CA LEU A 89 -15.09 10.76 -13.35
C LEU A 89 -15.15 11.95 -12.38
N GLY A 90 -16.34 12.46 -12.08
CA GLY A 90 -16.54 13.53 -11.11
C GLY A 90 -16.17 13.12 -9.68
N GLU A 91 -16.49 11.89 -9.26
CA GLU A 91 -16.13 11.35 -7.94
C GLU A 91 -14.62 11.12 -7.82
N SER A 92 -13.99 10.55 -8.84
CA SER A 92 -12.53 10.36 -8.87
C SER A 92 -11.76 11.69 -8.87
N ILE A 93 -12.24 12.72 -9.58
CA ILE A 93 -11.67 14.08 -9.51
C ILE A 93 -11.84 14.67 -8.10
N ARG A 94 -13.02 14.53 -7.47
CA ARG A 94 -13.26 15.03 -6.11
C ARG A 94 -12.49 14.27 -5.04
N GLU A 95 -12.21 12.99 -5.26
CA GLU A 95 -11.33 12.19 -4.41
C GLU A 95 -9.87 12.62 -4.57
N ALA A 96 -9.40 12.81 -5.81
CA ALA A 96 -8.07 13.36 -6.10
C ALA A 96 -7.89 14.78 -5.51
N ASP A 97 -8.92 15.63 -5.58
CA ASP A 97 -8.89 16.97 -4.99
C ASP A 97 -8.95 16.92 -3.45
N ARG A 98 -9.73 16.00 -2.84
CA ARG A 98 -9.68 15.77 -1.38
C ARG A 98 -8.30 15.28 -0.92
N LEU A 99 -7.65 14.45 -1.72
CA LEU A 99 -6.28 13.99 -1.46
C LEU A 99 -5.25 15.10 -1.67
N LYS A 100 -5.45 16.03 -2.61
CA LYS A 100 -4.62 17.23 -2.75
C LYS A 100 -4.82 18.23 -1.61
N VAL A 101 -6.04 18.41 -1.12
CA VAL A 101 -6.36 19.27 0.03
C VAL A 101 -5.81 18.68 1.34
N LYS A 102 -5.71 17.35 1.44
CA LYS A 102 -4.81 16.70 2.41
C LYS A 102 -3.37 16.78 1.91
N GLN A 103 -2.80 17.97 1.94
CA GLN A 103 -1.36 18.14 1.75
C GLN A 103 -0.66 17.36 2.87
N PHE A 104 -0.20 16.14 2.58
CA PHE A 104 0.60 15.38 3.55
C PHE A 104 1.91 16.14 3.71
N ASP A 105 2.22 16.59 4.94
CA ASP A 105 3.49 17.27 5.21
C ASP A 105 4.71 16.37 4.96
N LEU A 106 4.49 15.04 4.97
CA LEU A 106 5.50 14.00 4.80
C LEU A 106 5.00 12.87 3.87
N GLU A 107 5.86 12.45 2.96
CA GLU A 107 5.74 11.30 2.07
C GLU A 107 6.70 10.19 2.50
N ILE A 108 6.27 8.93 2.39
CA ILE A 108 7.15 7.77 2.55
C ILE A 108 7.99 7.63 1.28
N ARG A 109 9.30 7.82 1.39
CA ARG A 109 10.27 7.66 0.29
C ARG A 109 10.86 6.26 0.23
N GLY A 110 10.93 5.57 1.35
CA GLY A 110 11.46 4.22 1.42
C GLY A 110 10.81 3.43 2.55
N ALA A 111 10.55 2.15 2.30
CA ALA A 111 9.91 1.25 3.25
C ALA A 111 10.68 -0.08 3.36
N GLY A 112 11.17 -0.33 4.56
CA GLY A 112 11.88 -1.54 4.96
C GLY A 112 10.96 -2.43 5.78
N LEU A 113 10.79 -3.69 5.41
CA LEU A 113 10.10 -4.67 6.24
C LEU A 113 10.73 -6.06 6.07
N ALA A 114 11.06 -6.67 7.20
CA ALA A 114 11.48 -8.04 7.31
C ALA A 114 10.81 -8.67 8.53
N ILE A 115 10.18 -9.84 8.35
CA ILE A 115 9.53 -10.62 9.41
C ILE A 115 9.98 -12.07 9.24
N ASP A 116 10.73 -12.56 10.22
CA ASP A 116 11.33 -13.89 10.23
C ASP A 116 12.06 -14.17 8.90
N ALA A 117 11.89 -15.33 8.27
CA ALA A 117 12.57 -15.66 7.01
C ALA A 117 12.11 -14.84 5.78
N ASN A 118 11.17 -13.90 5.93
CA ASN A 118 10.53 -13.21 4.82
C ASN A 118 10.85 -11.72 4.82
N GLN A 119 11.26 -11.22 3.66
CA GLN A 119 11.56 -9.80 3.47
C GLN A 119 10.70 -9.23 2.33
N GLN A 120 10.28 -7.98 2.48
CA GLN A 120 9.67 -7.18 1.43
C GLN A 120 8.49 -7.88 0.73
N SER A 121 8.57 -8.04 -0.60
CA SER A 121 7.51 -8.61 -1.43
C SER A 121 7.09 -10.03 -1.04
N THR A 122 7.98 -10.80 -0.41
CA THR A 122 7.67 -12.15 0.07
C THR A 122 6.59 -12.12 1.17
N ILE A 123 6.61 -11.11 2.03
CA ILE A 123 5.59 -10.91 3.07
C ILE A 123 4.23 -10.66 2.41
N TRP A 124 4.17 -9.75 1.44
CA TRP A 124 2.94 -9.42 0.71
C TRP A 124 2.39 -10.62 -0.08
N LYS A 125 3.26 -11.41 -0.72
CA LYS A 125 2.88 -12.65 -1.38
C LYS A 125 2.29 -13.65 -0.40
N LYS A 126 2.88 -13.80 0.79
CA LYS A 126 2.34 -14.68 1.83
C LYS A 126 0.99 -14.20 2.35
N ILE A 127 0.82 -12.90 2.62
CA ILE A 127 -0.47 -12.33 3.04
C ILE A 127 -1.54 -12.63 1.98
N LYS A 128 -1.24 -12.38 0.69
CA LYS A 128 -2.14 -12.67 -0.42
C LYS A 128 -2.48 -14.16 -0.52
N ASN A 129 -1.49 -15.04 -0.36
CA ASN A 129 -1.69 -16.49 -0.45
C ASN A 129 -2.48 -17.04 0.74
N THR A 130 -2.25 -16.52 1.95
CA THR A 130 -3.02 -16.89 3.14
C THR A 130 -4.48 -16.46 2.99
N ASN A 131 -4.73 -15.31 2.33
CA ASN A 131 -6.07 -14.78 2.02
C ASN A 131 -7.05 -14.82 3.21
N ASN A 132 -6.53 -14.60 4.42
CA ASN A 132 -7.31 -14.66 5.65
C ASN A 132 -6.66 -13.74 6.70
N ASN A 133 -7.41 -12.76 7.16
CA ASN A 133 -6.93 -11.74 8.10
C ASN A 133 -6.81 -12.25 9.55
N PHE A 134 -7.34 -13.44 9.86
CA PHE A 134 -7.38 -14.01 11.21
C PHE A 134 -6.32 -15.11 11.43
N ILE A 135 -5.51 -15.43 10.41
CA ILE A 135 -4.50 -16.48 10.47
C ILE A 135 -3.12 -15.87 10.20
N SER A 136 -2.12 -16.30 10.97
CA SER A 136 -0.73 -15.90 10.74
C SER A 136 -0.21 -16.43 9.40
N ILE A 137 0.61 -15.64 8.72
CA ILE A 137 1.37 -16.08 7.53
C ILE A 137 2.55 -17.01 7.87
N HIS A 138 2.86 -17.17 9.16
CA HIS A 138 3.92 -18.01 9.70
C HIS A 138 3.35 -19.29 10.31
N SER A 139 4.09 -20.39 10.17
CA SER A 139 3.63 -21.71 10.64
C SER A 139 3.74 -21.85 12.16
N ARG A 140 2.90 -22.68 12.77
CA ARG A 140 3.02 -23.08 14.18
C ARG A 140 3.79 -24.40 14.37
N ASP A 141 4.33 -24.96 13.29
CA ASP A 141 5.12 -26.17 13.28
C ASP A 141 6.61 -25.82 13.54
N PRO A 142 7.21 -26.27 14.66
CA PRO A 142 8.62 -26.05 14.95
C PRO A 142 9.55 -26.54 13.84
N GLU A 143 9.18 -27.62 13.14
CA GLU A 143 10.03 -28.24 12.10
C GLU A 143 10.30 -27.34 10.91
N LYS A 144 9.49 -26.28 10.73
CA LYS A 144 9.64 -25.28 9.67
C LYS A 144 10.57 -24.12 10.03
N TYR A 145 11.16 -24.13 11.22
CA TYR A 145 12.07 -23.11 11.70
C TYR A 145 13.53 -23.59 11.73
N HIS A 146 14.45 -22.63 11.87
CA HIS A 146 15.87 -22.88 11.82
C HIS A 146 16.35 -23.83 12.92
N GLU A 147 17.30 -24.70 12.57
CA GLU A 147 17.80 -25.77 13.44
C GLU A 147 18.67 -25.31 14.60
N SER A 148 19.15 -24.06 14.58
CA SER A 148 20.08 -23.55 15.58
C SER A 148 19.82 -22.09 15.96
N LEU A 149 20.27 -21.73 17.17
CA LEU A 149 20.30 -20.33 17.63
C LEU A 149 21.16 -19.45 16.72
N GLN A 150 22.32 -19.95 16.27
CA GLN A 150 23.19 -19.22 15.34
C GLN A 150 22.47 -18.86 14.04
N ASN A 151 21.68 -19.79 13.48
CA ASN A 151 20.91 -19.52 12.27
C ASN A 151 19.86 -18.43 12.49
N ARG A 152 19.20 -18.42 13.66
CA ARG A 152 18.25 -17.35 14.02
C ARG A 152 18.94 -15.99 14.22
N GLN A 153 20.14 -15.97 14.80
CA GLN A 153 20.94 -14.74 14.91
C GLN A 153 21.38 -14.21 13.54
N ASN A 154 21.83 -15.11 12.66
CA ASN A 154 22.18 -14.77 11.27
C ASN A 154 20.97 -14.23 10.51
N LEU A 155 19.79 -14.84 10.69
CA LEU A 155 18.55 -14.35 10.11
C LEU A 155 18.20 -12.95 10.61
N ALA A 156 18.34 -12.69 11.92
CA ALA A 156 18.09 -11.35 12.47
C ALA A 156 19.02 -10.27 11.87
N ALA A 157 20.28 -10.63 11.60
CA ALA A 157 21.22 -9.76 10.88
C ALA A 157 20.82 -9.54 9.41
N ILE A 158 20.34 -10.59 8.72
CA ILE A 158 19.81 -10.48 7.35
C ILE A 158 18.56 -9.59 7.32
N ASN A 159 17.66 -9.72 8.29
CA ASN A 159 16.47 -8.88 8.41
C ASN A 159 16.83 -7.42 8.65
N THR A 160 17.83 -7.16 9.50
CA THR A 160 18.38 -5.83 9.73
C THR A 160 18.92 -5.22 8.44
N ARG A 161 19.74 -5.99 7.68
CA ARG A 161 20.23 -5.58 6.36
C ARG A 161 19.11 -5.24 5.40
N ALA A 162 18.11 -6.12 5.27
CA ALA A 162 17.02 -5.95 4.31
C ALA A 162 16.16 -4.74 4.65
N ALA A 163 15.76 -4.57 5.92
CA ALA A 163 14.95 -3.45 6.34
C ALA A 163 15.66 -2.11 6.10
N PHE A 164 16.94 -1.98 6.47
CA PHE A 164 17.69 -0.75 6.23
C PHE A 164 17.93 -0.48 4.74
N ARG A 165 18.28 -1.52 3.96
CA ARG A 165 18.52 -1.37 2.53
C ARG A 165 17.30 -0.86 1.78
N HIS A 166 16.10 -1.29 2.16
CA HIS A 166 14.87 -0.89 1.47
C HIS A 166 14.21 0.37 2.06
N SER A 167 14.50 0.72 3.31
CA SER A 167 14.01 1.96 3.91
C SER A 167 14.88 3.16 3.56
N ALA A 168 16.22 3.02 3.58
CA ALA A 168 17.11 4.16 3.64
C ALA A 168 18.09 4.29 2.46
N ARG A 169 18.10 3.36 1.49
CA ARG A 169 19.01 3.42 0.33
C ARG A 169 18.81 4.68 -0.52
N ASP A 170 17.58 5.17 -0.60
CA ASP A 170 17.24 6.35 -1.39
C ASP A 170 17.35 7.65 -0.57
N GLY A 171 17.88 7.56 0.65
CA GLY A 171 18.24 8.72 1.45
C GLY A 171 19.40 9.49 0.82
N VAL A 172 19.34 10.82 0.86
CA VAL A 172 20.40 11.70 0.35
C VAL A 172 21.75 11.36 1.00
N ALA A 173 22.73 10.96 0.19
CA ALA A 173 24.09 10.68 0.63
C ALA A 173 24.78 11.95 1.15
N TYR A 174 25.66 11.81 2.13
CA TYR A 174 26.36 12.92 2.79
C TYR A 174 25.44 14.02 3.34
N TRP A 175 24.17 13.68 3.60
CA TRP A 175 23.24 14.53 4.31
C TRP A 175 22.90 13.91 5.67
N PRO A 176 22.91 14.69 6.77
CA PRO A 176 22.52 14.20 8.08
C PRO A 176 21.03 13.85 8.09
N ILE A 177 20.69 12.58 8.30
CA ILE A 177 19.31 12.09 8.39
C ILE A 177 18.98 11.86 9.87
N PRO A 178 18.14 12.71 10.49
CA PRO A 178 17.62 12.46 11.83
C PRO A 178 16.91 11.12 11.88
N THR A 179 17.31 10.28 12.83
CA THR A 179 16.93 8.87 12.90
C THR A 179 16.34 8.55 14.26
N PHE A 180 15.13 8.02 14.24
CA PHE A 180 14.33 7.61 15.38
C PHE A 180 14.39 6.09 15.49
N ALA A 181 14.88 5.56 16.62
CA ALA A 181 15.10 4.12 16.77
C ALA A 181 14.23 3.52 17.88
N LEU A 182 13.58 2.41 17.56
CA LEU A 182 12.79 1.61 18.49
C LEU A 182 13.43 0.25 18.68
N GLY A 183 13.50 -0.18 19.94
CA GLY A 183 13.92 -1.52 20.33
C GLY A 183 12.92 -2.15 21.31
N PRO A 184 13.04 -3.46 21.58
CA PRO A 184 12.20 -4.10 22.58
C PRO A 184 12.42 -3.47 23.96
N PRO A 185 11.45 -3.57 24.89
CA PRO A 185 11.66 -3.15 26.27
C PRO A 185 12.95 -3.71 26.85
N ALA A 186 13.76 -2.82 27.40
CA ALA A 186 15.05 -3.13 27.98
C ALA A 186 15.08 -2.61 29.41
N ARG A 187 15.83 -3.31 30.27
CA ARG A 187 16.08 -2.83 31.62
C ARG A 187 16.99 -1.59 31.58
N PRO A 188 16.93 -0.70 32.59
CA PRO A 188 17.79 0.49 32.63
C PRO A 188 19.29 0.15 32.59
N ASP A 189 19.68 -0.99 33.18
CA ASP A 189 21.05 -1.50 33.25
C ASP A 189 21.51 -2.23 31.97
N ASN A 190 20.64 -2.35 30.97
CA ASN A 190 20.96 -3.00 29.72
C ASN A 190 21.65 -2.04 28.75
N GLN A 191 22.78 -2.49 28.21
CA GLN A 191 23.57 -1.75 27.23
C GLN A 191 23.04 -1.91 25.80
N SER A 192 22.21 -2.93 25.53
CA SER A 192 21.57 -3.13 24.23
C SER A 192 20.39 -2.18 24.03
N ARG A 193 20.69 -0.91 23.77
CA ARG A 193 19.70 0.16 23.54
C ARG A 193 19.28 0.25 22.08
N ALA A 194 18.09 0.79 21.84
CA ALA A 194 17.52 0.97 20.51
C ALA A 194 18.43 1.73 19.54
N ALA A 195 19.24 2.70 20.02
CA ALA A 195 20.17 3.46 19.20
C ALA A 195 21.20 2.59 18.44
N ARG A 196 21.60 1.43 19.02
CA ARG A 196 22.53 0.49 18.38
C ARG A 196 22.00 -0.07 17.06
N LEU A 197 20.68 -0.11 16.88
CA LEU A 197 20.05 -0.53 15.62
C LEU A 197 20.50 0.35 14.45
N ILE A 198 20.73 1.64 14.67
CA ILE A 198 21.10 2.61 13.62
C ILE A 198 22.45 2.21 13.00
N LEU A 199 23.48 2.02 13.83
CA LEU A 199 24.81 1.62 13.35
C LEU A 199 24.81 0.21 12.77
N SER A 200 24.12 -0.73 13.43
CA SER A 200 23.99 -2.12 12.97
C SER A 200 23.36 -2.18 11.58
N GLY A 201 22.27 -1.43 11.39
CA GLY A 201 21.55 -1.32 10.13
C GLY A 201 22.37 -0.64 9.03
N ARG A 202 23.01 0.48 9.34
CA ARG A 202 23.90 1.19 8.41
C ARG A 202 24.98 0.27 7.85
N ASN A 203 25.69 -0.44 8.73
CA ASN A 203 26.77 -1.34 8.35
C ASN A 203 26.24 -2.54 7.55
N ALA A 204 25.17 -3.19 8.05
CA ALA A 204 24.61 -4.37 7.41
C ALA A 204 24.06 -4.08 5.99
N ALA A 205 23.47 -2.90 5.79
CA ALA A 205 22.94 -2.46 4.50
C ALA A 205 23.97 -1.80 3.56
N THR A 206 25.24 -1.68 3.98
CA THR A 206 26.30 -1.02 3.21
C THR A 206 25.97 0.45 2.90
N LEU A 207 25.31 1.13 3.84
CA LEU A 207 24.92 2.55 3.73
C LEU A 207 26.06 3.45 4.23
N GLY A 208 27.26 3.20 3.69
CA GLY A 208 28.52 3.75 4.19
C GLY A 208 28.58 5.28 4.22
N VAL A 209 27.86 5.94 3.32
CA VAL A 209 27.88 7.41 3.15
C VAL A 209 26.57 8.08 3.56
N THR A 210 25.61 7.29 4.06
CA THR A 210 24.38 7.80 4.65
C THR A 210 24.67 8.19 6.10
N LEU A 211 24.51 9.48 6.40
CA LEU A 211 24.85 10.06 7.70
C LEU A 211 23.65 10.01 8.65
N PHE A 212 23.38 8.86 9.27
CA PHE A 212 22.34 8.79 10.29
C PHE A 212 22.76 9.52 11.57
N VAL A 213 21.90 10.40 12.06
CA VAL A 213 22.05 11.07 13.36
C VAL A 213 20.96 10.52 14.27
N CYS A 214 21.33 9.98 15.43
CA CYS A 214 20.32 9.52 16.39
C CYS A 214 19.64 10.74 17.01
N GLU A 215 18.37 10.96 16.63
CA GLU A 215 17.56 12.05 17.18
C GLU A 215 16.87 11.59 18.47
N LYS A 216 16.27 10.41 18.43
CA LYS A 216 15.65 9.77 19.58
C LYS A 216 15.75 8.27 19.47
N ALA A 217 15.97 7.60 20.60
CA ALA A 217 15.95 6.16 20.68
C ALA A 217 15.21 5.74 21.94
N ASP A 218 14.32 4.76 21.82
CA ASP A 218 13.54 4.26 22.95
C ASP A 218 13.31 2.75 22.88
N ASN A 219 13.24 2.13 24.05
CA ASN A 219 13.02 0.71 24.24
C ASN A 219 11.60 0.50 24.81
N THR A 220 10.63 0.31 23.92
CA THR A 220 9.19 0.34 24.25
C THR A 220 8.41 -0.73 23.50
N LEU A 221 7.23 -1.09 24.00
CA LEU A 221 6.29 -1.97 23.29
C LEU A 221 5.49 -1.21 22.21
N TYR A 222 5.46 0.12 22.26
CA TYR A 222 4.53 0.93 21.48
C TYR A 222 5.28 1.95 20.62
N ALA A 223 5.05 1.91 19.31
CA ALA A 223 5.67 2.83 18.35
C ALA A 223 4.98 4.20 18.28
N GLN A 224 3.74 4.32 18.76
CA GLN A 224 2.88 5.50 18.60
C GLN A 224 3.56 6.78 19.13
N GLY A 225 4.17 6.70 20.32
CA GLY A 225 4.89 7.84 20.90
C GLY A 225 6.06 8.28 20.04
N MET A 226 6.88 7.35 19.55
CA MET A 226 8.02 7.67 18.68
C MET A 226 7.58 8.23 17.32
N ILE A 227 6.47 7.74 16.76
CA ILE A 227 5.89 8.29 15.54
C ILE A 227 5.47 9.75 15.77
N GLN A 228 4.79 10.05 16.89
CA GLN A 228 4.42 11.42 17.25
C GLN A 228 5.66 12.32 17.41
N GLU A 229 6.72 11.82 18.04
CA GLU A 229 8.00 12.54 18.17
C GLU A 229 8.62 12.86 16.81
N LEU A 230 8.60 11.91 15.86
CA LEU A 230 9.07 12.15 14.50
C LEU A 230 8.28 13.28 13.83
N PHE A 231 6.94 13.25 13.94
CA PHE A 231 6.09 14.29 13.34
C PHE A 231 6.34 15.65 13.98
N ASN A 232 6.40 15.72 15.32
CA ASN A 232 6.71 16.94 16.06
C ASN A 232 8.10 17.51 15.68
N PHE A 233 9.10 16.64 15.55
CA PHE A 233 10.44 17.04 15.14
C PHE A 233 10.43 17.64 13.73
N MET A 234 9.77 16.98 12.78
CA MET A 234 9.65 17.50 11.42
C MET A 234 8.81 18.79 11.43
N GLU A 235 7.79 18.91 12.26
CA GLU A 235 7.02 20.15 12.35
C GLU A 235 7.87 21.33 12.84
N LYS A 236 8.66 21.11 13.89
CA LYS A 236 9.55 22.11 14.49
C LYS A 236 10.73 22.47 13.58
N ASN A 237 11.26 21.51 12.83
CA ASN A 237 12.45 21.68 12.00
C ASN A 237 12.07 21.71 10.50
N LYS A 238 11.49 22.83 10.04
CA LYS A 238 10.99 22.98 8.66
C LYS A 238 12.08 22.78 7.59
N GLU A 239 13.33 23.07 7.92
CA GLU A 239 14.49 22.93 7.04
C GLU A 239 15.04 21.50 6.94
N VAL A 240 14.57 20.56 7.77
CA VAL A 240 14.96 19.16 7.65
C VAL A 240 14.17 18.52 6.51
N PRO A 241 14.85 17.92 5.51
CA PRO A 241 14.15 17.41 4.35
C PRO A 241 13.58 16.01 4.53
N GLN A 242 14.27 15.17 5.31
CA GLN A 242 13.97 13.77 5.48
C GLN A 242 14.33 13.30 6.89
N ALA A 243 13.60 12.31 7.40
CA ALA A 243 13.89 11.62 8.64
C ALA A 243 13.66 10.12 8.46
N LEU A 244 14.36 9.31 9.24
CA LEU A 244 14.24 7.86 9.26
C LEU A 244 13.65 7.41 10.60
N ILE A 245 12.64 6.55 10.58
CA ILE A 245 12.24 5.79 11.77
C ILE A 245 12.52 4.32 11.54
N VAL A 246 13.14 3.64 12.50
CA VAL A 246 13.49 2.23 12.45
C VAL A 246 13.05 1.52 13.72
N SER A 247 12.67 0.27 13.60
CA SER A 247 12.30 -0.58 14.72
C SER A 247 12.84 -1.99 14.53
N ARG A 248 13.28 -2.60 15.63
CA ARG A 248 13.62 -4.02 15.70
C ARG A 248 12.97 -4.64 16.93
N ASP A 249 12.35 -5.79 16.75
CA ASP A 249 11.84 -6.63 17.83
C ASP A 249 11.92 -8.11 17.44
N GLY A 250 11.86 -9.02 18.41
CA GLY A 250 11.96 -10.46 18.20
C GLY A 250 12.66 -11.17 19.36
N ASP A 251 12.55 -12.49 19.42
CA ASP A 251 13.16 -13.31 20.47
C ASP A 251 14.69 -13.08 20.60
N VAL A 252 15.43 -13.00 19.48
CA VAL A 252 16.87 -12.72 19.45
C VAL A 252 17.14 -11.31 19.95
N ALA A 253 16.38 -10.31 19.49
CA ALA A 253 16.53 -8.92 19.94
C ALA A 253 16.24 -8.77 21.45
N ARG A 254 15.19 -9.43 21.94
CA ARG A 254 14.79 -9.46 23.35
C ARG A 254 15.79 -10.23 24.21
N ASN A 255 16.40 -11.28 23.67
CA ASN A 255 17.44 -12.06 24.37
C ASN A 255 18.71 -11.24 24.65
N LEU A 256 19.02 -10.21 23.84
CA LEU A 256 20.08 -9.25 24.15
C LEU A 256 19.76 -8.38 25.38
N SER A 257 18.48 -8.30 25.76
CA SER A 257 17.97 -7.47 26.84
C SER A 257 17.56 -8.25 28.09
N ARG A 258 17.88 -9.55 28.13
CA ARG A 258 17.55 -10.43 29.26
C ARG A 258 18.29 -10.02 30.54
N PRO A 259 17.71 -10.25 31.73
CA PRO A 259 18.43 -10.05 32.98
C PRO A 259 19.72 -10.90 33.04
N ARG A 260 20.76 -10.38 33.68
CA ARG A 260 21.99 -11.15 33.91
C ARG A 260 21.67 -12.41 34.71
N GLY A 261 22.24 -13.55 34.31
CA GLY A 261 22.06 -14.83 34.98
C GLY A 261 20.79 -15.61 34.63
N THR A 262 19.86 -15.08 33.82
CA THR A 262 18.70 -15.87 33.35
C THR A 262 19.08 -16.75 32.17
N PRO A 263 18.39 -17.88 31.93
CA PRO A 263 18.60 -18.66 30.71
C PRO A 263 18.42 -17.80 29.44
N GLY A 264 19.24 -18.06 28.42
CA GLY A 264 19.09 -17.47 27.10
C GLY A 264 18.16 -18.30 26.20
N LEU A 265 18.09 -17.94 24.92
CA LEU A 265 17.37 -18.74 23.92
C LEU A 265 17.94 -20.16 23.82
N THR A 266 17.04 -21.13 23.73
CA THR A 266 17.39 -22.55 23.53
C THR A 266 17.95 -22.78 22.13
N ASN A 267 18.86 -23.74 21.98
CA ASN A 267 19.25 -24.21 20.65
C ASN A 267 18.19 -25.18 20.10
N GLY A 268 18.00 -25.22 18.79
CA GLY A 268 17.03 -26.11 18.14
C GLY A 268 15.91 -25.41 17.38
N LYS A 269 15.07 -26.23 16.73
CA LYS A 269 13.89 -25.81 15.99
C LYS A 269 12.78 -25.40 16.96
N VAL A 270 12.50 -24.11 17.01
CA VAL A 270 11.48 -23.53 17.90
C VAL A 270 10.63 -22.53 17.14
N VAL A 271 9.32 -22.54 17.41
CA VAL A 271 8.44 -21.46 16.94
C VAL A 271 8.77 -20.22 17.76
N PRO A 272 9.12 -19.08 17.13
CA PRO A 272 9.39 -17.85 17.86
C PRO A 272 8.18 -17.41 18.69
N THR A 273 8.43 -16.92 19.90
CA THR A 273 7.37 -16.29 20.71
C THR A 273 7.05 -14.92 20.14
N VAL A 274 8.09 -14.16 19.79
CA VAL A 274 8.02 -12.95 19.00
C VAL A 274 8.89 -13.13 17.75
N PHE A 275 8.26 -13.03 16.57
CA PHE A 275 8.97 -13.15 15.30
C PHE A 275 10.00 -12.03 15.13
N GLU A 276 11.20 -12.39 14.65
CA GLU A 276 12.25 -11.42 14.32
C GLU A 276 11.76 -10.44 13.27
N THR A 277 11.47 -9.23 13.71
CA THR A 277 10.88 -8.17 12.91
C THR A 277 11.82 -6.98 12.89
N VAL A 278 12.15 -6.51 11.69
CA VAL A 278 12.84 -5.23 11.51
C VAL A 278 12.08 -4.43 10.47
N THR A 279 11.83 -3.17 10.78
CA THR A 279 11.18 -2.25 9.86
C THR A 279 11.85 -0.89 9.87
N GLY A 280 11.73 -0.17 8.76
CA GLY A 280 12.15 1.22 8.66
C GLY A 280 11.30 1.98 7.69
N LEU A 281 11.10 3.27 7.94
CA LEU A 281 10.42 4.19 7.04
C LEU A 281 11.26 5.46 6.90
N LEU A 282 11.72 5.73 5.68
CA LEU A 282 12.26 7.02 5.32
C LEU A 282 11.10 7.90 4.90
N VAL A 283 10.92 9.01 5.60
CA VAL A 283 9.91 10.02 5.29
C VAL A 283 10.59 11.31 4.88
N SER A 284 9.98 12.05 3.97
CA SER A 284 10.48 13.35 3.52
C SER A 284 9.33 14.29 3.24
N ARG A 285 9.55 15.60 3.21
CA ARG A 285 8.47 16.50 2.76
C ARG A 285 8.11 16.28 1.29
N SER A 286 6.86 16.57 0.96
CA SER A 286 6.36 16.59 -0.41
C SER A 286 6.92 17.75 -1.24
N GLN A 287 7.25 18.88 -0.60
CA GLN A 287 7.69 20.07 -1.31
C GLN A 287 9.18 20.01 -1.69
N PRO A 288 9.55 20.50 -2.88
CA PRO A 288 10.94 20.56 -3.31
C PRO A 288 11.77 21.55 -2.47
N PHE A 289 12.95 21.11 -2.06
CA PHE A 289 13.86 21.90 -1.22
C PHE A 289 14.78 22.78 -2.09
N HIS A 290 14.29 23.94 -2.49
CA HIS A 290 15.05 24.84 -3.37
C HIS A 290 16.36 25.36 -2.72
N TYR A 291 16.39 25.54 -1.40
CA TYR A 291 17.59 26.00 -0.67
C TYR A 291 18.70 24.95 -0.61
N LEU A 292 18.38 23.65 -0.71
CA LEU A 292 19.40 22.59 -0.75
C LEU A 292 20.13 22.53 -2.10
N ARG A 293 19.51 23.08 -3.16
CA ARG A 293 20.09 23.08 -4.50
C ARG A 293 21.35 23.93 -4.59
N SER A 294 21.41 25.06 -3.87
CA SER A 294 22.61 25.91 -3.82
C SER A 294 23.77 25.28 -3.04
N THR A 295 23.49 24.27 -2.21
CA THR A 295 24.51 23.53 -1.45
C THR A 295 24.93 22.22 -2.13
N ALA A 296 24.35 21.89 -3.29
CA ALA A 296 24.72 20.71 -4.05
C ALA A 296 26.16 20.82 -4.57
N LEU A 297 26.95 19.78 -4.33
CA LEU A 297 28.34 19.69 -4.79
C LEU A 297 28.39 18.93 -6.12
N ASN A 298 29.08 19.50 -7.11
CA ASN A 298 29.43 18.81 -8.35
C ASN A 298 30.83 18.19 -8.24
N GLU A 299 31.09 17.46 -7.16
CA GLU A 299 32.33 16.73 -6.93
C GLU A 299 32.05 15.22 -7.09
N PRO A 300 32.97 14.44 -7.68
CA PRO A 300 32.83 12.99 -7.70
C PRO A 300 32.81 12.45 -6.28
N GLU A 301 31.96 11.45 -6.03
CA GLU A 301 31.88 10.83 -4.72
C GLU A 301 33.18 10.08 -4.39
N ASN A 302 33.88 10.54 -3.34
CA ASN A 302 35.06 9.87 -2.82
C ASN A 302 35.25 10.13 -1.32
N ASN A 303 34.68 9.26 -0.47
CA ASN A 303 34.85 9.35 0.99
C ASN A 303 36.25 8.99 1.50
N GLN A 304 37.14 8.47 0.65
CA GLN A 304 38.53 8.17 1.01
C GLN A 304 39.44 9.40 0.87
N ASP A 305 39.05 10.36 0.03
CA ASP A 305 39.79 11.62 -0.11
C ASP A 305 39.40 12.62 0.97
N LYS A 306 40.18 12.63 2.06
CA LYS A 306 40.02 13.55 3.20
C LYS A 306 40.25 15.03 2.85
N ASN A 307 40.78 15.34 1.66
CA ASN A 307 40.99 16.72 1.22
C ASN A 307 39.77 17.31 0.51
N SER A 308 38.92 16.45 -0.08
CA SER A 308 37.63 16.84 -0.68
C SER A 308 36.64 17.39 0.35
N ARG A 309 35.64 18.17 -0.09
CA ARG A 309 34.62 18.71 0.82
C ARG A 309 33.79 17.60 1.45
N LEU A 310 33.42 16.58 0.66
CA LEU A 310 32.69 15.41 1.11
C LEU A 310 33.51 14.55 2.09
N GLY A 311 34.82 14.38 1.84
CA GLY A 311 35.70 13.65 2.74
C GLY A 311 35.97 14.36 4.06
N LYS A 312 36.02 15.70 4.08
CA LYS A 312 36.06 16.50 5.31
C LYS A 312 34.77 16.36 6.12
N LEU A 313 33.60 16.45 5.46
CA LEU A 313 32.30 16.23 6.10
C LEU A 313 32.20 14.81 6.68
N TRP A 314 32.59 13.80 5.90
CA TRP A 314 32.64 12.42 6.34
C TRP A 314 33.54 12.23 7.57
N SER A 315 34.74 12.82 7.54
CA SER A 315 35.70 12.76 8.66
C SER A 315 35.16 13.44 9.92
N PHE A 316 34.47 14.58 9.78
CA PHE A 316 33.82 15.27 10.89
C PHE A 316 32.78 14.37 11.58
N TYR A 317 31.86 13.76 10.84
CA TYR A 317 30.86 12.85 11.42
C TYR A 317 31.48 11.61 12.06
N TRP A 318 32.57 11.10 11.48
CA TRP A 318 33.30 9.97 12.06
C TRP A 318 33.95 10.31 13.40
N GLU A 319 34.44 11.54 13.56
CA GLU A 319 34.96 12.06 14.82
C GLU A 319 33.85 12.28 15.85
N GLN A 320 32.72 12.86 15.45
CA GLN A 320 31.57 13.03 16.34
C GLN A 320 31.04 11.70 16.87
N THR A 321 31.09 10.63 16.07
CA THR A 321 30.70 9.28 16.53
C THR A 321 31.60 8.81 17.67
N ARG A 322 32.92 9.00 17.58
CA ARG A 322 33.86 8.61 18.66
C ARG A 322 33.66 9.45 19.92
N ASN A 323 33.41 10.75 19.75
CA ASN A 323 33.13 11.64 20.87
C ASN A 323 31.83 11.23 21.59
N TYR A 324 30.80 10.88 20.81
CA TYR A 324 29.53 10.38 21.35
C TYR A 324 29.72 9.05 22.08
N ASP A 325 30.44 8.08 21.52
CA ASP A 325 30.74 6.80 22.20
C ASP A 325 31.43 7.04 23.54
N THR A 326 32.40 7.96 23.59
CA THR A 326 33.11 8.31 24.83
C THR A 326 32.16 8.90 25.88
N ALA A 327 31.30 9.84 25.47
CA ALA A 327 30.32 10.45 26.37
C ALA A 327 29.27 9.45 26.85
N TYR A 328 28.81 8.57 25.96
CA TYR A 328 27.83 7.52 26.26
C TYR A 328 28.40 6.48 27.24
N GLU A 329 29.64 6.03 27.02
CA GLU A 329 30.32 5.14 27.97
C GLU A 329 30.44 5.77 29.34
N ALA A 330 30.82 7.05 29.42
CA ALA A 330 30.90 7.79 30.69
C ALA A 330 29.54 7.90 31.41
N GLU A 331 28.45 8.14 30.67
CA GLU A 331 27.08 8.16 31.21
C GLU A 331 26.68 6.79 31.78
N LEU A 332 27.03 5.70 31.08
CA LEU A 332 26.78 4.34 31.55
C LEU A 332 27.57 4.02 32.82
N VAL A 333 28.85 4.41 32.91
CA VAL A 333 29.64 4.24 34.15
C VAL A 333 29.01 5.02 35.29
N ALA A 334 28.63 6.28 35.07
CA ALA A 334 27.96 7.12 36.07
C ALA A 334 26.62 6.52 36.53
N SER A 335 25.95 5.78 35.65
CA SER A 335 24.70 5.05 35.94
C SER A 335 24.92 3.69 36.63
N GLY A 336 26.17 3.33 36.97
CA GLY A 336 26.51 2.10 37.70
C GLY A 336 26.89 0.90 36.82
N ILE A 337 27.18 1.10 35.55
CA ILE A 337 27.62 0.02 34.64
C ILE A 337 29.15 -0.11 34.67
N GLU A 338 29.67 -1.18 35.29
CA GLU A 338 31.12 -1.38 35.48
C GLU A 338 31.94 -1.58 34.20
N LYS A 339 31.33 -2.13 33.13
CA LYS A 339 31.99 -2.43 31.86
C LYS A 339 31.08 -2.00 30.70
N PRO A 340 31.00 -0.69 30.41
CA PRO A 340 30.21 -0.20 29.30
C PRO A 340 30.84 -0.62 27.97
N HIS A 341 30.01 -0.76 26.95
CA HIS A 341 30.43 -0.92 25.57
C HIS A 341 29.93 0.28 24.76
N ALA A 342 30.81 0.88 23.97
CA ALA A 342 30.44 1.85 22.96
C ALA A 342 29.31 1.34 22.08
N ILE A 343 28.47 2.27 21.61
CA ILE A 343 27.37 1.93 20.70
C ILE A 343 27.94 1.42 19.37
N SER A 344 29.14 1.86 18.99
CA SER A 344 29.85 1.42 17.78
C SER A 344 30.66 0.12 17.91
N SER A 345 30.96 -0.38 19.11
CA SER A 345 31.98 -1.43 19.32
C SER A 345 31.51 -2.88 19.22
N GLY A 346 30.25 -3.13 18.81
CA GLY A 346 29.72 -4.49 18.81
C GLY A 346 29.47 -5.08 17.43
N THR A 347 30.13 -6.20 17.14
CA THR A 347 29.53 -7.25 16.31
C THR A 347 28.23 -7.77 16.96
N PRO A 348 27.26 -8.26 16.16
CA PRO A 348 26.02 -8.83 16.65
C PRO A 348 26.18 -9.89 17.75
#